data_AF-A0A5N5SLA9-F1
#
_entry.id   AF-A0A5N5SLA9-F1
#
_cell.length_a   1.000
_cell.length_b   1.000
_cell.length_c   1.000
_cell.angle_alpha   90.00
_cell.angle_beta   90.00
_cell.angle_gamma   90.00
#
_symmetry.space_group_name_H-M   'P 1'
#
loop_
_entity.id
_entity.type
_entity.pdbx_description
1 polymer ?
#
loop_
_entity_poly.entity_id
_entity_poly.type
_entity_poly.pdbx_seq_one_letter_code
_entity_poly.pdbx_strand_id
1 'polypeptide(L)'
;MKRLKYILFLVQICFLTLGNCNFVENYYCGEDNCYDLLQLTRDASKNDIKRAFRSIASKTHPDKFQDLEDKKIAEERFLKLQTAYDILRDEEARADYDYMLDHPDQFYMNYYRAWRRRHAPNVDVRIVIAVTISLISLVQYYNGWVKYEEAIKYFTTVPKYRIRATELAKQEGLLNAEKKRVKGISKEQQKQQEEKIIRSIIESKMDIRGVYAKPTYKDILWVQLFLLPYWLFQYVSWYIRWIWKFWLNKEEYGEEEMFYIIRKNMKMSQGQFDALEDHVKEDYLRKELWVQEKFKVWKEERDYEVKAKLAQSGRYKAYRRYMKANGPGRIYFDDS
;
A
#
# COMPACT_ATOMS: atom_id res chain seq x y z
N MET A 1 0.63 -14.71 -33.93
CA MET A 1 -0.65 -14.16 -34.48
C MET A 1 -1.62 -13.63 -33.41
N LYS A 2 -1.95 -14.37 -32.34
CA LYS A 2 -2.91 -13.88 -31.30
C LYS A 2 -2.46 -12.61 -30.54
N ARG A 3 -1.16 -12.45 -30.28
CA ARG A 3 -0.62 -11.26 -29.60
C ARG A 3 -0.64 -9.98 -30.46
N LEU A 4 -0.50 -10.12 -31.78
CA LEU A 4 -0.54 -8.98 -32.71
C LEU A 4 -1.96 -8.41 -32.85
N LYS A 5 -2.98 -9.29 -32.86
CA LYS A 5 -4.40 -8.89 -32.86
C LYS A 5 -4.81 -8.15 -31.59
N TYR A 6 -4.28 -8.55 -30.44
CA TYR A 6 -4.52 -7.85 -29.16
C TYR A 6 -3.90 -6.45 -29.13
N ILE A 7 -2.72 -6.28 -29.71
CA ILE A 7 -2.06 -4.96 -29.80
C ILE A 7 -2.82 -4.04 -30.75
N LEU A 8 -3.22 -4.54 -31.93
CA LEU A 8 -4.05 -3.78 -32.87
C LEU A 8 -5.39 -3.38 -32.27
N PHE A 9 -6.05 -4.28 -31.52
CA PHE A 9 -7.31 -3.99 -30.84
C PHE A 9 -7.15 -2.94 -29.73
N LEU A 10 -6.06 -3.00 -28.94
CA LEU A 10 -5.76 -1.98 -27.94
C LEU A 10 -5.45 -0.61 -28.57
N VAL A 11 -4.73 -0.58 -29.71
CA VAL A 11 -4.46 0.65 -30.46
C VAL A 11 -5.75 1.23 -31.05
N GLN A 12 -6.66 0.39 -31.56
CA GLN A 12 -7.95 0.82 -32.09
C GLN A 12 -8.88 1.37 -31.00
N ILE A 13 -8.90 0.74 -29.82
CA ILE A 13 -9.59 1.27 -28.63
C ILE A 13 -9.00 2.62 -28.22
N CYS A 14 -7.67 2.74 -28.23
CA CYS A 14 -6.99 3.98 -27.87
C CYS A 14 -7.33 5.13 -28.84
N PHE A 15 -7.37 4.85 -30.15
CA PHE A 15 -7.80 5.80 -31.18
C PHE A 15 -9.28 6.20 -31.05
N LEU A 16 -10.17 5.25 -30.72
CA LEU A 16 -11.59 5.53 -30.49
C LEU A 16 -11.84 6.37 -29.22
N THR A 17 -11.00 6.20 -28.18
CA THR A 17 -11.10 7.00 -26.95
C THR A 17 -10.47 8.40 -27.07
N LEU A 18 -9.59 8.62 -28.05
CA LEU A 18 -8.94 9.92 -28.29
C LEU A 18 -9.80 10.86 -29.14
N GLY A 19 -10.83 10.36 -29.83
CA GLY A 19 -11.67 11.14 -30.75
C GLY A 19 -12.63 12.15 -30.10
N ASN A 20 -12.87 12.04 -28.79
CA ASN A 20 -13.75 12.96 -28.05
C ASN A 20 -12.99 13.65 -26.90
N CYS A 21 -11.83 14.23 -27.19
CA CYS A 21 -11.19 15.15 -26.26
C CYS A 21 -11.83 16.54 -26.43
N ASN A 22 -13.10 16.67 -26.06
CA ASN A 22 -13.78 17.97 -25.90
C ASN A 22 -13.26 18.68 -24.65
N PHE A 23 -11.94 18.95 -24.59
CA PHE A 23 -11.31 19.62 -23.46
C PHE A 23 -11.74 21.09 -23.36
N VAL A 24 -12.23 21.67 -24.47
CA VAL A 24 -12.65 23.07 -24.57
C VAL A 24 -14.09 23.28 -24.09
N GLU A 25 -14.99 22.30 -24.22
CA GLU A 25 -16.43 22.48 -23.91
C GLU A 25 -16.73 22.86 -22.45
N ASN A 26 -15.81 22.56 -21.51
CA ASN A 26 -16.01 22.82 -20.08
C ASN A 26 -15.15 23.96 -19.52
N TYR A 27 -14.48 24.73 -20.38
CA TYR A 27 -13.55 25.78 -19.98
C TYR A 27 -14.21 27.17 -20.02
N TYR A 28 -14.38 27.81 -18.85
CA TYR A 28 -15.16 29.05 -18.72
C TYR A 28 -16.50 28.98 -19.47
N CYS A 29 -16.71 29.81 -20.50
CA CYS A 29 -17.91 29.84 -21.35
C CYS A 29 -17.78 29.01 -22.64
N GLY A 30 -16.80 28.10 -22.70
CA GLY A 30 -16.51 27.25 -23.85
C GLY A 30 -15.84 28.04 -24.96
N GLU A 31 -16.37 27.92 -26.17
CA GLU A 31 -15.93 28.68 -27.35
C GLU A 31 -16.45 30.13 -27.34
N ASP A 32 -17.50 30.40 -26.56
CA ASP A 32 -18.14 31.72 -26.48
C ASP A 32 -17.43 32.61 -25.45
N ASN A 33 -17.38 33.91 -25.72
CA ASN A 33 -16.89 34.89 -24.76
C ASN A 33 -18.00 35.22 -23.74
N CYS A 34 -17.68 35.18 -22.44
CA CYS A 34 -18.63 35.41 -21.36
C CYS A 34 -19.23 36.83 -21.38
N TYR A 35 -18.47 37.81 -21.86
CA TYR A 35 -18.96 39.19 -22.02
C TYR A 35 -20.01 39.29 -23.13
N ASP A 36 -19.77 38.60 -24.24
CA ASP A 36 -20.65 38.61 -25.41
C ASP A 36 -21.97 37.88 -25.12
N LEU A 37 -21.93 36.80 -24.34
CA LEU A 37 -23.12 36.10 -23.85
C LEU A 37 -24.05 37.00 -23.00
N LEU A 38 -23.47 37.93 -22.24
CA LEU A 38 -24.22 38.92 -21.46
C LEU A 38 -24.45 40.25 -22.19
N GLN A 39 -23.94 40.39 -23.42
CA GLN A 39 -23.99 41.63 -24.21
C GLN A 39 -23.39 42.83 -23.47
N LEU A 40 -22.23 42.62 -22.82
CA LEU A 40 -21.52 43.62 -22.03
C LEU A 40 -20.09 43.80 -22.54
N THR A 41 -19.50 44.94 -22.22
CA THR A 41 -18.07 45.19 -22.43
C THR A 41 -17.26 44.80 -21.20
N ARG A 42 -15.94 44.66 -21.36
CA ARG A 42 -15.01 44.38 -20.25
C ARG A 42 -15.00 45.45 -19.16
N ASP A 43 -15.50 46.66 -19.43
CA ASP A 43 -15.58 47.75 -18.46
C ASP A 43 -16.89 47.73 -17.64
N ALA A 44 -17.79 46.78 -17.90
CA ALA A 44 -19.08 46.71 -17.22
C ALA A 44 -18.94 46.53 -15.70
N SER A 45 -19.70 47.31 -14.93
CA SER A 45 -19.71 47.19 -13.47
C SER A 45 -20.44 45.93 -13.01
N LYS A 46 -20.23 45.51 -11.76
CA LYS A 46 -20.98 44.38 -11.17
C LYS A 46 -22.50 44.56 -11.24
N ASN A 47 -22.96 45.80 -11.13
CA ASN A 47 -24.39 46.13 -11.21
C ASN A 47 -24.92 45.96 -12.64
N ASP A 48 -24.10 46.27 -13.65
CA ASP A 48 -24.44 46.09 -15.06
C ASP A 48 -24.52 44.61 -15.42
N ILE A 49 -23.53 43.82 -14.96
CA ILE A 49 -23.50 42.36 -15.10
C ILE A 49 -24.76 41.71 -14.53
N LYS A 50 -25.14 42.11 -13.31
CA LYS A 50 -26.35 41.61 -12.65
C LYS A 50 -27.64 42.01 -13.36
N ARG A 51 -27.71 43.23 -13.89
CA ARG A 51 -28.89 43.71 -14.65
C ARG A 51 -29.02 43.00 -15.99
N ALA A 52 -27.93 42.88 -16.74
CA ALA A 52 -27.88 42.21 -18.03
C ALA A 52 -28.27 40.73 -17.90
N PHE A 53 -27.68 40.02 -16.93
CA PHE A 53 -28.02 38.62 -16.66
C PHE A 53 -29.53 38.44 -16.40
N ARG A 54 -30.12 39.25 -15.51
CA ARG A 54 -31.57 39.16 -15.21
C ARG A 54 -32.45 39.41 -16.43
N SER A 55 -32.08 40.37 -17.26
CA SER A 55 -32.82 40.73 -18.47
C SER A 55 -32.80 39.60 -19.51
N ILE A 56 -31.63 39.01 -19.74
CA ILE A 56 -31.44 37.93 -20.73
C ILE A 56 -32.01 36.61 -20.17
N ALA A 57 -31.72 36.26 -18.92
CA ALA A 57 -32.19 35.04 -18.26
C ALA A 57 -33.72 34.95 -18.23
N SER A 58 -34.41 36.08 -18.01
CA SER A 58 -35.87 36.10 -18.11
C SER A 58 -36.35 35.75 -19.51
N LYS A 59 -35.67 36.22 -20.57
CA LYS A 59 -36.06 35.96 -21.97
C LYS A 59 -35.73 34.53 -22.42
N THR A 60 -34.63 33.96 -21.94
CA THR A 60 -34.12 32.66 -22.35
C THR A 60 -34.49 31.50 -21.42
N HIS A 61 -35.34 31.74 -20.41
CA HIS A 61 -35.74 30.68 -19.47
C HIS A 61 -36.49 29.55 -20.18
N PRO A 62 -36.14 28.27 -19.95
CA PRO A 62 -36.75 27.12 -20.65
C PRO A 62 -38.28 27.04 -20.48
N ASP A 63 -38.82 27.50 -19.35
CA ASP A 63 -40.29 27.56 -19.10
C ASP A 63 -41.07 28.43 -20.11
N LYS A 64 -40.40 29.33 -20.84
CA LYS A 64 -41.06 30.17 -21.84
C LYS A 64 -41.30 29.46 -23.17
N PHE A 65 -40.64 28.32 -23.40
CA PHE A 65 -40.75 27.55 -24.62
C PHE A 65 -41.69 26.37 -24.39
N GLN A 66 -42.55 26.05 -25.36
CA GLN A 66 -43.51 24.95 -25.25
C GLN A 66 -42.97 23.66 -25.88
N ASP A 67 -42.27 23.80 -27.01
CA ASP A 67 -41.72 22.69 -27.77
C ASP A 67 -40.50 22.05 -27.09
N LEU A 68 -40.41 20.72 -27.18
CA LEU A 68 -39.35 19.93 -26.53
C LEU A 68 -37.95 20.26 -27.07
N GLU A 69 -37.84 20.56 -28.37
CA GLU A 69 -36.56 20.89 -28.99
C GLU A 69 -36.10 22.30 -28.59
N ASP A 70 -37.01 23.28 -28.63
CA ASP A 70 -36.72 24.65 -28.21
C ASP A 70 -36.39 24.74 -26.73
N LYS A 71 -37.03 23.91 -25.88
CA LYS A 71 -36.69 23.80 -24.46
C LYS A 71 -35.24 23.36 -24.24
N LYS A 72 -34.76 22.36 -24.98
CA LYS A 72 -33.37 21.90 -24.86
C LYS A 72 -32.38 22.98 -25.30
N ILE A 73 -32.66 23.65 -26.41
CA ILE A 73 -31.83 24.76 -26.92
C ILE A 73 -31.81 25.92 -25.90
N ALA A 74 -32.96 26.23 -25.30
CA ALA A 74 -33.08 27.25 -24.26
C ALA A 74 -32.31 26.85 -22.99
N GLU A 75 -32.36 25.58 -22.58
CA GLU A 75 -31.65 25.04 -21.42
C GLU A 75 -30.12 25.14 -21.60
N GLU A 76 -29.59 24.73 -22.75
CA GLU A 76 -28.15 24.84 -23.05
C GLU A 76 -27.68 26.30 -23.06
N ARG A 77 -28.44 27.20 -23.70
CA ARG A 77 -28.14 28.63 -23.72
C ARG A 77 -28.22 29.24 -22.33
N PHE A 78 -29.20 28.83 -21.53
CA PHE A 78 -29.37 29.29 -20.15
C PHE A 78 -28.19 28.84 -19.27
N LEU A 79 -27.72 27.61 -19.43
CA LEU A 79 -26.55 27.09 -18.72
C LEU A 79 -25.27 27.88 -19.06
N LYS A 80 -25.05 28.19 -20.34
CA LYS A 80 -23.95 29.07 -20.78
C LYS A 80 -24.06 30.47 -20.18
N LEU A 81 -25.26 31.04 -20.18
CA LEU A 81 -25.53 32.36 -19.61
C LEU A 81 -25.27 32.41 -18.09
N GLN A 82 -25.68 31.37 -17.37
CA GLN A 82 -25.44 31.23 -15.94
C GLN A 82 -23.93 31.13 -15.65
N THR A 83 -23.22 30.31 -16.44
CA THR A 83 -21.77 30.16 -16.33
C THR A 83 -21.05 31.49 -16.55
N ALA A 84 -21.45 32.25 -17.58
CA ALA A 84 -20.91 33.60 -17.84
C ALA A 84 -21.13 34.56 -16.67
N TYR A 85 -22.33 34.57 -16.10
CA TYR A 85 -22.64 35.40 -14.95
C TYR A 85 -21.82 35.01 -13.71
N ASP A 86 -21.67 33.71 -13.42
CA ASP A 86 -20.92 33.23 -12.27
C ASP A 86 -19.42 33.61 -12.37
N ILE A 87 -18.84 33.52 -13.57
CA ILE A 87 -17.46 33.93 -13.82
C ILE A 87 -17.29 35.45 -13.69
N LEU A 88 -18.19 36.24 -14.26
CA LEU A 88 -18.04 37.70 -14.32
C LEU A 88 -18.47 38.42 -13.04
N ARG A 89 -19.30 37.79 -12.21
CA ARG A 89 -19.79 38.34 -10.94
C ARG A 89 -18.70 38.38 -9.88
N ASP A 90 -17.89 37.32 -9.78
CA ASP A 90 -16.80 37.22 -8.82
C ASP A 90 -15.55 37.94 -9.36
N GLU A 91 -14.94 38.80 -8.55
CA GLU A 91 -13.83 39.66 -8.98
C GLU A 91 -12.58 38.87 -9.27
N GLU A 92 -12.25 37.92 -8.40
CA GLU A 92 -11.14 37.02 -8.64
C GLU A 92 -11.44 36.21 -9.90
N ALA A 93 -12.65 35.64 -9.99
CA ALA A 93 -13.10 34.85 -11.13
C ALA A 93 -12.88 35.56 -12.47
N ARG A 94 -13.38 36.79 -12.55
CA ARG A 94 -13.25 37.71 -13.67
C ARG A 94 -11.80 38.07 -13.97
N ALA A 95 -10.97 38.32 -12.95
CA ALA A 95 -9.56 38.64 -13.16
C ALA A 95 -8.77 37.52 -13.86
N ASP A 96 -8.93 36.23 -13.49
CA ASP A 96 -8.26 35.17 -14.28
C ASP A 96 -8.92 34.94 -15.64
N TYR A 97 -10.20 35.28 -15.81
CA TYR A 97 -10.84 35.23 -17.13
C TYR A 97 -10.26 36.30 -18.06
N ASP A 98 -10.12 37.54 -17.57
CA ASP A 98 -9.48 38.64 -18.29
C ASP A 98 -8.01 38.32 -18.59
N TYR A 99 -7.26 37.81 -17.60
CA TYR A 99 -5.88 37.34 -17.78
C TYR A 99 -5.78 36.27 -18.87
N MET A 100 -6.71 35.32 -18.90
CA MET A 100 -6.76 34.29 -19.93
C MET A 100 -7.01 34.90 -21.32
N LEU A 101 -7.93 35.85 -21.42
CA LEU A 101 -8.21 36.52 -22.70
C LEU A 101 -7.01 37.31 -23.22
N ASP A 102 -6.20 37.87 -22.32
CA ASP A 102 -5.01 38.63 -22.67
C ASP A 102 -3.78 37.74 -22.95
N HIS A 103 -3.76 36.51 -22.42
CA HIS A 103 -2.66 35.54 -22.55
C HIS A 103 -3.14 34.16 -23.02
N PRO A 104 -3.62 34.03 -24.27
CA PRO A 104 -4.11 32.76 -24.82
C PRO A 104 -3.02 31.71 -25.00
N ASP A 105 -1.74 32.11 -25.07
CA ASP A 105 -0.57 31.23 -25.17
C ASP A 105 -0.34 30.39 -23.91
N GLN A 106 -0.78 30.86 -22.74
CA GLN A 106 -0.61 30.19 -21.45
C GLN A 106 -1.71 29.17 -21.13
N PHE A 107 -2.09 28.36 -22.13
CA PHE A 107 -3.22 27.43 -22.04
C PHE A 107 -3.22 26.57 -20.77
N TYR A 108 -2.11 25.89 -20.45
CA TYR A 108 -2.03 25.00 -19.28
C TYR A 108 -2.21 25.73 -17.95
N MET A 109 -1.68 26.95 -17.82
CA MET A 109 -1.78 27.71 -16.58
C MET A 109 -3.19 28.26 -16.39
N ASN A 110 -3.80 28.80 -17.45
CA ASN A 110 -5.16 29.33 -17.39
C ASN A 110 -6.18 28.19 -17.13
N TYR A 111 -5.97 27.03 -17.75
CA TYR A 111 -6.72 25.80 -17.45
C TYR A 111 -6.59 25.39 -15.97
N TYR A 112 -5.36 25.39 -15.44
CA TYR A 112 -5.12 25.05 -14.04
C TYR A 112 -5.80 26.04 -13.07
N ARG A 113 -5.78 27.34 -13.35
CA ARG A 113 -6.49 28.35 -12.53
C ARG A 113 -7.99 28.11 -12.54
N ALA A 114 -8.60 27.90 -13.71
CA ALA A 114 -10.02 27.60 -13.84
C ALA A 114 -10.41 26.30 -13.12
N TRP A 115 -9.60 25.24 -13.28
CA TRP A 115 -9.82 23.96 -12.61
C TRP A 115 -9.71 24.07 -11.09
N ARG A 116 -8.67 24.75 -10.61
CA ARG A 116 -8.41 24.98 -9.18
C ARG A 116 -9.58 25.70 -8.53
N ARG A 117 -10.19 26.71 -9.16
CA ARG A 117 -11.34 27.39 -8.54
C ARG A 117 -12.57 26.50 -8.35
N ARG A 118 -12.84 25.61 -9.30
CA ARG A 118 -13.98 24.69 -9.19
C ARG A 118 -13.71 23.54 -8.22
N HIS A 119 -12.47 23.07 -8.11
CA HIS A 119 -12.15 21.80 -7.43
C HIS A 119 -11.19 21.92 -6.24
N ALA A 120 -10.61 23.09 -5.96
CA ALA A 120 -9.71 23.24 -4.83
C ALA A 120 -10.49 23.01 -3.53
N PRO A 121 -10.05 22.07 -2.68
CA PRO A 121 -10.67 21.89 -1.39
C PRO A 121 -10.42 23.14 -0.54
N ASN A 122 -11.45 23.57 0.19
CA ASN A 122 -11.33 24.68 1.14
C ASN A 122 -10.44 24.34 2.36
N VAL A 123 -10.04 23.07 2.51
CA VAL A 123 -9.21 22.57 3.61
C VAL A 123 -7.80 22.29 3.08
N ASP A 124 -6.79 22.72 3.84
CA ASP A 124 -5.40 22.40 3.51
C ASP A 124 -5.20 20.88 3.47
N VAL A 125 -4.79 20.39 2.30
CA VAL A 125 -4.52 18.97 2.03
C VAL A 125 -3.51 18.40 3.03
N ARG A 126 -2.59 19.21 3.55
CA ARG A 126 -1.60 18.79 4.56
C ARG A 126 -2.27 18.32 5.85
N ILE A 127 -3.32 19.00 6.29
CA ILE A 127 -4.08 18.64 7.50
C ILE A 127 -4.78 17.31 7.27
N VAL A 128 -5.41 17.15 6.10
CA VAL A 128 -6.09 15.89 5.74
C VAL A 128 -5.10 14.73 5.73
N ILE A 129 -3.92 14.92 5.13
CA ILE A 129 -2.84 13.91 5.14
C ILE A 129 -2.40 13.59 6.58
N ALA A 130 -2.17 14.58 7.43
CA ALA A 130 -1.74 14.34 8.81
C ALA A 130 -2.81 13.59 9.63
N VAL A 131 -4.08 13.95 9.50
CA VAL A 131 -5.19 13.28 10.20
C VAL A 131 -5.36 11.85 9.70
N THR A 132 -5.34 11.63 8.38
CA THR A 132 -5.45 10.28 7.80
C THR A 132 -4.29 9.38 8.21
N ILE A 133 -3.05 9.87 8.18
CA ILE A 133 -1.88 9.12 8.65
C ILE A 133 -2.02 8.78 10.14
N SER A 134 -2.51 9.71 10.95
CA SER A 134 -2.73 9.49 12.39
C SER A 134 -3.78 8.40 12.63
N LEU A 135 -4.88 8.43 11.88
CA LEU A 135 -5.92 7.40 11.95
C LEU A 135 -5.39 6.02 11.55
N ILE A 136 -4.66 5.95 10.43
CA ILE A 136 -4.03 4.69 9.97
C ILE A 136 -3.05 4.18 11.02
N SER A 137 -2.24 5.05 11.61
CA SER A 137 -1.27 4.70 12.66
C SER A 137 -1.94 4.08 13.88
N LEU A 138 -3.07 4.65 14.34
CA LEU A 138 -3.84 4.12 15.46
C LEU A 138 -4.43 2.74 15.15
N VAL A 139 -5.05 2.61 13.98
CA VAL A 139 -5.63 1.34 13.52
C VAL A 139 -4.55 0.27 13.38
N GLN A 140 -3.39 0.61 12.84
CA GLN A 140 -2.25 -0.30 12.70
C GLN A 140 -1.73 -0.78 14.06
N TYR A 141 -1.54 0.13 15.02
CA TYR A 141 -1.08 -0.22 16.36
C TYR A 141 -2.08 -1.14 17.09
N TYR A 142 -3.38 -0.82 17.00
CA TYR A 142 -4.43 -1.65 17.56
C TYR A 142 -4.47 -3.05 16.91
N ASN A 143 -4.42 -3.11 15.58
CA ASN A 143 -4.39 -4.39 14.86
C ASN A 143 -3.15 -5.22 15.21
N GLY A 144 -2.00 -4.58 15.44
CA GLY A 144 -0.79 -5.25 15.91
C GLY A 144 -0.99 -5.91 17.28
N TRP A 145 -1.62 -5.21 18.22
CA TRP A 145 -1.97 -5.76 19.53
C TRP A 145 -2.93 -6.94 19.46
N VAL A 146 -3.99 -6.83 18.64
CA VAL A 146 -4.96 -7.92 18.44
C VAL A 146 -4.26 -9.18 17.90
N LYS A 147 -3.39 -9.02 16.90
CA LYS A 147 -2.64 -10.15 16.33
C LYS A 147 -1.66 -10.76 17.33
N TYR A 148 -0.95 -9.94 18.10
CA TYR A 148 -0.06 -10.42 19.16
C TYR A 148 -0.84 -11.26 20.19
N GLU A 149 -1.99 -10.77 20.64
CA GLU A 149 -2.85 -11.48 21.58
C GLU A 149 -3.36 -12.82 21.02
N GLU A 150 -3.78 -12.82 19.75
CA GLU A 150 -4.19 -14.03 19.04
C GLU A 150 -3.07 -15.05 18.96
N ALA A 151 -1.83 -14.61 18.70
CA ALA A 151 -0.66 -15.48 18.68
C ALA A 151 -0.40 -16.09 20.07
N ILE A 152 -0.43 -15.30 21.14
CA ILE A 152 -0.26 -15.80 22.51
C ILE A 152 -1.35 -16.83 22.86
N LYS A 153 -2.60 -16.56 22.48
CA LYS A 153 -3.71 -17.50 22.66
C LYS A 153 -3.51 -18.80 21.87
N TYR A 154 -3.00 -18.73 20.65
CA TYR A 154 -2.65 -19.90 19.87
C TYR A 154 -1.56 -20.74 20.56
N PHE A 155 -0.51 -20.10 21.08
CA PHE A 155 0.57 -20.80 21.76
C PHE A 155 0.16 -21.42 23.10
N THR A 156 -0.76 -20.81 23.84
CA THR A 156 -1.27 -21.39 25.10
C THR A 156 -2.20 -22.58 24.85
N THR A 157 -2.94 -22.58 23.74
CA THR A 157 -3.91 -23.65 23.40
C THR A 157 -3.25 -24.87 22.78
N VAL A 158 -2.23 -24.70 21.94
CA VAL A 158 -1.55 -25.81 21.27
C VAL A 158 -0.75 -26.66 22.27
N PRO A 159 -1.02 -27.98 22.38
CA PRO A 159 -0.40 -28.85 23.39
C PRO A 159 1.13 -28.83 23.38
N LYS A 160 1.74 -28.80 22.19
CA LYS A 160 3.19 -28.82 22.01
C LYS A 160 3.90 -27.68 22.76
N TYR A 161 3.38 -26.45 22.65
CA TYR A 161 4.00 -25.28 23.28
C TYR A 161 3.63 -25.18 24.75
N ARG A 162 2.39 -25.54 25.09
CA ARG A 162 1.93 -25.59 26.48
C ARG A 162 2.77 -26.53 27.35
N ILE A 163 3.06 -27.74 26.86
CA ILE A 163 3.88 -28.72 27.60
C ILE A 163 5.27 -28.12 27.88
N ARG A 164 5.93 -27.56 26.84
CA ARG A 164 7.22 -26.89 27.00
C ARG A 164 7.17 -25.73 27.98
N ALA A 165 6.14 -24.88 27.90
CA ALA A 165 5.97 -23.77 28.83
C ALA A 165 5.77 -24.24 30.27
N THR A 166 5.04 -25.34 30.49
CA THR A 166 4.89 -25.93 31.84
C THR A 166 6.18 -26.54 32.37
N GLU A 167 7.01 -27.13 31.51
CA GLU A 167 8.34 -27.64 31.89
C GLU A 167 9.26 -26.50 32.31
N LEU A 168 9.30 -25.42 31.52
CA LEU A 168 10.06 -24.21 31.83
C LEU A 168 9.58 -23.56 33.13
N ALA A 169 8.26 -23.44 33.34
CA ALA A 169 7.70 -22.90 34.57
C ALA A 169 8.09 -23.70 35.82
N LYS A 170 8.20 -25.04 35.69
CA LYS A 170 8.69 -25.92 36.76
C LYS A 170 10.18 -25.72 37.01
N GLN A 171 10.98 -25.57 35.95
CA GLN A 171 12.42 -25.29 36.06
C GLN A 171 12.69 -23.95 36.77
N GLU A 172 11.86 -22.93 36.51
CA GLU A 172 11.96 -21.61 37.16
C GLU A 172 11.33 -21.58 38.57
N GLY A 173 10.79 -22.69 39.06
CA GLY A 173 10.15 -22.77 40.38
C GLY A 173 8.81 -22.03 40.49
N LEU A 174 8.25 -21.56 39.37
CA LEU A 174 6.96 -20.86 39.31
C LEU A 174 5.77 -21.82 39.43
N LEU A 175 5.97 -23.09 39.05
CA LEU A 175 4.98 -24.16 39.19
C LEU A 175 5.53 -25.24 40.14
N ASN A 176 4.97 -25.31 41.35
CA ASN A 176 5.32 -26.37 42.30
C ASN A 176 4.85 -27.74 41.79
N ALA A 177 5.78 -28.68 41.63
CA ALA A 177 5.47 -30.08 41.32
C ALA A 177 4.75 -30.78 42.48
N GLU A 178 5.01 -30.34 43.71
CA GLU A 178 4.39 -30.86 44.93
C GLU A 178 3.13 -30.03 45.27
N LYS A 179 1.96 -30.66 45.08
CA LYS A 179 0.64 -30.10 45.36
C LYS A 179 0.45 -29.77 46.86
N LYS A 180 1.02 -28.67 47.37
CA LYS A 180 0.43 -28.01 48.54
C LYS A 180 -0.75 -27.19 48.05
N ARG A 181 -1.97 -27.73 48.22
CA ARG A 181 -3.21 -26.94 48.07
C ARG A 181 -3.05 -25.68 48.91
N VAL A 182 -2.98 -24.51 48.28
CA VAL A 182 -3.01 -23.25 48.99
C VAL A 182 -4.38 -23.19 49.71
N LYS A 183 -4.37 -23.23 51.04
CA LYS A 183 -5.58 -23.18 51.86
C LYS A 183 -6.32 -21.87 51.56
N GLY A 184 -7.56 -21.97 51.08
CA GLY A 184 -8.46 -20.83 50.87
C GLY A 184 -8.69 -20.36 49.42
N ILE A 185 -8.02 -20.94 48.41
CA ILE A 185 -8.20 -20.54 47.00
C ILE A 185 -9.12 -21.55 46.27
N SER A 186 -10.13 -21.05 45.54
CA SER A 186 -11.03 -21.88 44.72
C SER A 186 -10.26 -22.61 43.61
N LYS A 187 -10.73 -23.81 43.22
CA LYS A 187 -10.15 -24.60 42.13
C LYS A 187 -10.08 -23.82 40.81
N GLU A 188 -11.05 -22.95 40.57
CA GLU A 188 -11.11 -22.11 39.38
C GLU A 188 -10.06 -20.99 39.40
N GLN A 189 -9.85 -20.37 40.57
CA GLN A 189 -8.80 -19.37 40.77
C GLN A 189 -7.40 -19.98 40.63
N GLN A 190 -7.20 -21.20 41.12
CA GLN A 190 -5.95 -21.94 40.92
C GLN A 190 -5.67 -22.17 39.43
N LYS A 191 -6.67 -22.62 38.68
CA LYS A 191 -6.56 -22.82 37.23
C LYS A 191 -6.22 -21.52 36.49
N GLN A 192 -6.85 -20.40 36.87
CA GLN A 192 -6.53 -19.09 36.29
C GLN A 192 -5.12 -18.62 36.62
N GLN A 193 -4.62 -18.90 37.83
CA GLN A 193 -3.23 -18.61 38.21
C GLN A 193 -2.24 -19.44 37.38
N GLU A 194 -2.47 -20.73 37.24
CA GLU A 194 -1.65 -21.61 36.38
C GLU A 194 -1.66 -21.14 34.91
N GLU A 195 -2.83 -20.78 34.38
CA GLU A 195 -2.96 -20.25 33.02
C GLU A 195 -2.21 -18.92 32.84
N LYS A 196 -2.26 -18.01 33.82
CA LYS A 196 -1.48 -16.76 33.82
C LYS A 196 0.03 -17.02 33.85
N ILE A 197 0.48 -17.99 34.65
CA ILE A 197 1.90 -18.38 34.72
C ILE A 197 2.36 -18.93 33.37
N ILE A 198 1.63 -19.89 32.79
CA ILE A 198 1.94 -20.46 31.48
C ILE A 198 1.99 -19.39 30.40
N ARG A 199 1.02 -18.46 30.42
CA ARG A 199 0.98 -17.32 29.51
C ARG A 199 2.22 -16.43 29.66
N SER A 200 2.62 -16.08 30.89
CA SER A 200 3.80 -15.24 31.14
C SER A 200 5.12 -15.89 30.70
N ILE A 201 5.23 -17.22 30.80
CA ILE A 201 6.37 -17.98 30.29
C ILE A 201 6.42 -17.91 28.76
N ILE A 202 5.28 -18.08 28.10
CA ILE A 202 5.17 -17.98 26.64
C ILE A 202 5.54 -16.57 26.19
N GLU A 203 5.02 -15.53 26.86
CA GLU A 203 5.33 -14.13 26.52
C GLU A 203 6.82 -13.77 26.71
N SER A 204 7.49 -14.34 27.70
CA SER A 204 8.89 -14.02 28.00
C SER A 204 9.91 -14.85 27.21
N LYS A 205 9.62 -16.13 26.96
CA LYS A 205 10.58 -17.07 26.36
C LYS A 205 10.35 -17.31 24.87
N MET A 206 9.17 -16.98 24.34
CA MET A 206 8.88 -17.19 22.93
C MET A 206 9.25 -15.95 22.12
N ASP A 207 10.23 -16.11 21.24
CA ASP A 207 10.59 -15.08 20.26
C ASP A 207 9.57 -15.06 19.12
N ILE A 208 8.48 -14.31 19.31
CA ILE A 208 7.45 -14.11 18.29
C ILE A 208 7.90 -13.02 17.34
N ARG A 209 8.27 -13.40 16.11
CA ARG A 209 8.79 -12.48 15.09
C ARG A 209 7.74 -12.11 14.03
N GLY A 210 7.96 -10.97 13.38
CA GLY A 210 7.18 -10.53 12.24
C GLY A 210 5.85 -9.90 12.62
N VAL A 211 4.79 -10.22 11.87
CA VAL A 211 3.46 -9.57 11.99
C VAL A 211 2.78 -9.82 13.34
N TYR A 212 3.21 -10.85 14.08
CA TYR A 212 2.70 -11.22 15.40
C TYR A 212 3.61 -10.78 16.53
N ALA A 213 4.69 -10.05 16.25
CA ALA A 213 5.59 -9.55 17.27
C ALA A 213 4.87 -8.54 18.18
N LYS A 214 5.39 -8.35 19.39
CA LYS A 214 4.85 -7.37 20.32
C LYS A 214 4.97 -5.97 19.69
N PRO A 215 3.84 -5.26 19.47
CA PRO A 215 3.86 -3.98 18.78
C PRO A 215 4.67 -2.96 19.59
N THR A 216 5.65 -2.36 18.94
CA THR A 216 6.53 -1.34 19.53
C THR A 216 6.21 0.03 18.93
N TYR A 217 6.57 1.12 19.62
CA TYR A 217 6.38 2.47 19.09
C TYR A 217 7.08 2.71 17.73
N LYS A 218 8.13 1.93 17.42
CA LYS A 218 8.83 1.96 16.14
C LYS A 218 8.00 1.43 14.97
N ASP A 219 6.94 0.67 15.26
CA ASP A 219 6.04 0.11 14.25
C ASP A 219 4.95 1.10 13.82
N ILE A 220 4.84 2.24 14.53
CA ILE A 220 3.88 3.29 14.23
C ILE A 220 4.31 4.02 12.96
N LEU A 221 3.38 4.20 12.01
CA LEU A 221 3.67 4.79 10.69
C LEU A 221 4.29 6.18 10.79
N TRP A 222 3.82 7.03 11.72
CA TRP A 222 4.45 8.34 11.99
C TRP A 222 5.93 8.24 12.36
N VAL A 223 6.27 7.31 13.24
CA VAL A 223 7.66 7.10 13.68
C VAL A 223 8.49 6.56 12.52
N GLN A 224 7.94 5.64 11.73
CA GLN A 224 8.59 5.14 10.54
C GLN A 224 8.83 6.24 9.51
N LEU A 225 7.84 7.09 9.24
CA LEU A 225 7.97 8.20 8.29
C LEU A 225 9.05 9.20 8.73
N PHE A 226 9.12 9.46 10.04
CA PHE A 226 10.13 10.34 10.62
C PHE A 226 11.55 9.75 10.55
N LEU A 227 11.70 8.45 10.78
CA LEU A 227 12.99 7.75 10.73
C LEU A 227 13.41 7.35 9.31
N LEU A 228 12.49 7.34 8.35
CA LEU A 228 12.74 6.89 6.97
C LEU A 228 13.85 7.69 6.29
N PRO A 229 13.91 9.04 6.36
CA PRO A 229 15.02 9.80 5.77
C PRO A 229 16.38 9.39 6.35
N TYR A 230 16.43 9.12 7.66
CA TYR A 230 17.65 8.67 8.32
C TYR A 230 18.08 7.28 7.83
N TRP A 231 17.16 6.32 7.75
CA TRP A 231 17.45 4.98 7.23
C TRP A 231 17.84 5.00 5.75
N LEU A 232 17.16 5.81 4.94
CA LEU A 232 17.53 6.00 3.53
C LEU A 232 18.94 6.58 3.42
N PHE A 233 19.27 7.60 4.20
CA PHE A 233 20.60 8.19 4.20
C PHE A 233 21.68 7.17 4.59
N GLN A 234 21.45 6.41 5.67
CA GLN A 234 22.36 5.35 6.10
C GLN A 234 22.56 4.30 5.00
N TYR A 235 21.47 3.84 4.39
CA TYR A 235 21.51 2.86 3.30
C TYR A 235 22.25 3.39 2.06
N VAL A 236 21.95 4.62 1.62
CA VAL A 236 22.61 5.27 0.49
C VAL A 236 24.09 5.45 0.77
N SER A 237 24.46 5.90 1.98
CA SER A 237 25.86 6.08 2.37
C SER A 237 26.63 4.75 2.37
N TRP A 238 26.01 3.67 2.87
CA TRP A 238 26.59 2.33 2.84
C TRP A 238 26.76 1.84 1.40
N TYR A 239 25.77 2.07 0.54
CA TYR A 239 25.81 1.65 -0.87
C TYR A 239 26.85 2.42 -1.68
N ILE A 240 26.99 3.73 -1.46
CA ILE A 240 28.04 4.55 -2.09
C ILE A 240 29.42 4.04 -1.67
N ARG A 241 29.62 3.76 -0.38
CA ARG A 241 30.88 3.17 0.11
C ARG A 241 31.15 1.82 -0.52
N TRP A 242 30.12 0.97 -0.67
CA TRP A 242 30.23 -0.33 -1.31
C TRP A 242 30.65 -0.21 -2.78
N ILE A 243 30.01 0.67 -3.55
CA ILE A 243 30.39 0.94 -4.95
C ILE A 243 31.83 1.43 -5.02
N TRP A 244 32.21 2.37 -4.14
CA TRP A 244 33.55 2.93 -4.16
C TRP A 244 34.62 1.86 -3.89
N LYS A 245 34.45 1.04 -2.86
CA LYS A 245 35.39 -0.05 -2.53
C LYS A 245 35.46 -1.15 -3.60
N PHE A 246 34.31 -1.68 -4.01
CA PHE A 246 34.30 -2.91 -4.82
C PHE A 246 34.20 -2.69 -6.33
N TRP A 247 33.60 -1.59 -6.78
CA TRP A 247 33.51 -1.30 -8.22
C TRP A 247 34.64 -0.40 -8.72
N LEU A 248 35.01 0.63 -7.96
CA LEU A 248 36.05 1.57 -8.39
C LEU A 248 37.45 1.10 -7.97
N ASN A 249 37.66 0.77 -6.70
CA ASN A 249 38.98 0.33 -6.21
C ASN A 249 39.28 -1.15 -6.49
N LYS A 250 38.27 -1.96 -6.83
CA LYS A 250 38.39 -3.41 -7.07
C LYS A 250 39.11 -4.16 -5.93
N GLU A 251 38.83 -3.78 -4.69
CA GLU A 251 39.33 -4.48 -3.51
C GLU A 251 38.77 -5.91 -3.44
N GLU A 252 39.54 -6.85 -2.89
CA GLU A 252 39.05 -8.20 -2.60
C GLU A 252 37.98 -8.14 -1.49
N TYR A 253 36.96 -8.99 -1.59
CA TYR A 253 35.90 -9.03 -0.58
C TYR A 253 36.45 -9.54 0.75
N GLY A 254 36.17 -8.84 1.85
CA GLY A 254 36.40 -9.36 3.20
C GLY A 254 35.34 -10.39 3.58
N GLU A 255 35.56 -11.08 4.70
CA GLU A 255 34.65 -12.13 5.18
C GLU A 255 33.22 -11.60 5.43
N GLU A 256 33.09 -10.40 6.00
CA GLU A 256 31.79 -9.77 6.25
C GLU A 256 31.02 -9.49 4.95
N GLU A 257 31.72 -9.03 3.91
CA GLU A 257 31.14 -8.76 2.60
C GLU A 257 30.77 -10.04 1.86
N MET A 258 31.59 -11.09 1.97
CA MET A 258 31.26 -12.42 1.47
C MET A 258 30.00 -12.96 2.15
N PHE A 259 29.89 -12.86 3.47
CA PHE A 259 28.70 -13.25 4.21
C PHE A 259 27.46 -12.44 3.79
N TYR A 260 27.60 -11.13 3.59
CA TYR A 260 26.52 -10.30 3.07
C TYR A 260 26.00 -10.81 1.71
N ILE A 261 26.91 -11.13 0.78
CA ILE A 261 26.55 -11.64 -0.55
C ILE A 261 25.92 -13.04 -0.45
N ILE A 262 26.49 -13.94 0.34
CA ILE A 262 25.94 -15.30 0.57
C ILE A 262 24.51 -15.20 1.11
N ARG A 263 24.32 -14.38 2.15
CA ARG A 263 23.01 -14.12 2.76
C ARG A 263 22.01 -13.59 1.74
N LYS A 264 22.44 -12.65 0.90
CA LYS A 264 21.63 -12.08 -0.18
C LYS A 264 21.24 -13.11 -1.24
N ASN A 265 22.19 -13.95 -1.67
CA ASN A 265 21.96 -15.04 -2.61
C ASN A 265 20.94 -16.06 -2.07
N MET A 266 21.04 -16.37 -0.79
CA MET A 266 20.14 -17.31 -0.09
C MET A 266 18.76 -16.72 0.27
N LYS A 267 18.56 -15.40 0.13
CA LYS A 267 17.31 -14.68 0.51
C LYS A 267 16.92 -14.87 1.98
N MET A 268 17.91 -14.91 2.87
CA MET A 268 17.72 -15.06 4.31
C MET A 268 17.87 -13.72 5.03
N SER A 269 17.14 -13.54 6.12
CA SER A 269 17.32 -12.37 6.99
C SER A 269 18.65 -12.47 7.75
N GLN A 270 19.16 -11.34 8.23
CA GLN A 270 20.41 -11.30 9.01
C GLN A 270 20.33 -12.19 10.25
N GLY A 271 19.27 -12.05 11.06
CA GLY A 271 19.10 -12.90 12.24
C GLY A 271 18.88 -14.39 11.95
N GLN A 272 18.44 -14.78 10.74
CA GLN A 272 18.40 -16.21 10.35
C GLN A 272 19.80 -16.73 10.06
N PHE A 273 20.63 -15.92 9.43
CA PHE A 273 22.01 -16.26 9.11
C PHE A 273 22.89 -16.29 10.37
N ASP A 274 22.70 -15.32 11.26
CA ASP A 274 23.47 -15.23 12.52
C ASP A 274 23.19 -16.43 13.43
N ALA A 275 21.95 -16.95 13.41
CA ALA A 275 21.53 -18.13 14.16
C ALA A 275 22.09 -19.46 13.60
N LEU A 276 22.74 -19.46 12.43
CA LEU A 276 23.44 -20.63 11.93
C LEU A 276 24.68 -20.90 12.79
N GLU A 277 24.99 -22.18 12.99
CA GLU A 277 26.22 -22.59 13.63
C GLU A 277 27.44 -22.14 12.82
N ASP A 278 28.51 -21.73 13.51
CA ASP A 278 29.67 -21.10 12.86
C ASP A 278 30.36 -22.03 11.87
N HIS A 279 30.40 -23.32 12.16
CA HIS A 279 30.93 -24.34 11.25
C HIS A 279 30.19 -24.38 9.90
N VAL A 280 28.89 -24.03 9.88
CA VAL A 280 28.09 -23.97 8.65
C VAL A 280 28.46 -22.73 7.83
N LYS A 281 28.70 -21.60 8.51
CA LYS A 281 29.12 -20.34 7.87
C LYS A 281 30.49 -20.51 7.22
N GLU A 282 31.44 -21.14 7.91
CA GLU A 282 32.76 -21.51 7.34
C GLU A 282 32.63 -22.41 6.12
N ASP A 283 31.70 -23.37 6.15
CA ASP A 283 31.45 -24.28 5.03
C ASP A 283 30.94 -23.54 3.78
N TYR A 284 30.18 -22.46 3.97
CA TYR A 284 29.74 -21.59 2.87
C TYR A 284 30.87 -20.75 2.29
N LEU A 285 31.82 -20.30 3.13
CA LEU A 285 33.03 -19.64 2.66
C LEU A 285 33.92 -20.62 1.88
N ARG A 286 34.14 -21.83 2.40
CA ARG A 286 34.91 -22.87 1.70
C ARG A 286 34.36 -23.21 0.32
N LYS A 287 33.03 -23.18 0.16
CA LYS A 287 32.34 -23.46 -1.11
C LYS A 287 32.23 -22.24 -2.03
N GLU A 288 32.77 -21.09 -1.60
CA GLU A 288 32.74 -19.83 -2.31
C GLU A 288 31.34 -19.41 -2.78
N LEU A 289 30.34 -19.58 -1.91
CA LEU A 289 28.93 -19.34 -2.25
C LEU A 289 28.59 -17.85 -2.48
N TRP A 290 29.56 -16.94 -2.29
CA TRP A 290 29.41 -15.54 -2.70
C TRP A 290 29.47 -15.40 -4.24
N VAL A 291 30.11 -16.33 -4.94
CA VAL A 291 30.13 -16.40 -6.40
C VAL A 291 28.79 -16.96 -6.90
N GLN A 292 28.08 -16.17 -7.72
CA GLN A 292 26.72 -16.49 -8.12
C GLN A 292 26.58 -17.82 -8.88
N GLU A 293 27.57 -18.18 -9.70
CA GLU A 293 27.58 -19.43 -10.46
C GLU A 293 27.72 -20.65 -9.55
N LYS A 294 28.72 -20.63 -8.65
CA LYS A 294 28.93 -21.68 -7.65
C LYS A 294 27.72 -21.86 -6.75
N PHE A 295 27.10 -20.75 -6.35
CA PHE A 295 25.86 -20.77 -5.57
C PHE A 295 24.70 -21.47 -6.30
N LYS A 296 24.52 -21.22 -7.61
CA LYS A 296 23.45 -21.86 -8.39
C LYS A 296 23.62 -23.37 -8.44
N VAL A 297 24.84 -23.83 -8.75
CA VAL A 297 25.16 -25.26 -8.82
C VAL A 297 24.91 -25.93 -7.47
N TRP A 298 25.47 -25.37 -6.40
CA TRP A 298 25.27 -25.88 -5.04
C TRP A 298 23.80 -25.94 -4.63
N LYS A 299 23.02 -24.92 -5.01
CA LYS A 299 21.59 -24.88 -4.70
C LYS A 299 20.82 -25.97 -5.44
N GLU A 300 21.12 -26.21 -6.71
CA GLU A 300 20.50 -27.27 -7.50
C GLU A 300 20.79 -28.65 -6.92
N GLU A 301 22.04 -28.91 -6.54
CA GLU A 301 22.45 -30.15 -5.87
C GLU A 301 21.69 -30.35 -4.55
N ARG A 302 21.63 -29.32 -3.70
CA ARG A 302 20.95 -29.41 -2.41
C ARG A 302 19.44 -29.59 -2.55
N ASP A 303 18.82 -28.90 -3.51
CA ASP A 303 17.40 -29.07 -3.82
C ASP A 303 17.11 -30.48 -4.36
N TYR A 304 18.02 -31.05 -5.16
CA TYR A 304 17.95 -32.43 -5.62
C TYR A 304 18.05 -33.43 -4.47
N GLU A 305 19.02 -33.27 -3.57
CA GLU A 305 19.17 -34.12 -2.38
C GLU A 305 17.94 -34.08 -1.47
N VAL A 306 17.40 -32.89 -1.20
CA VAL A 306 16.19 -32.74 -0.38
C VAL A 306 15.01 -33.43 -1.04
N LYS A 307 14.84 -33.29 -2.36
CA LYS A 307 13.81 -34.01 -3.14
C LYS A 307 14.01 -35.52 -3.08
N ALA A 308 15.25 -36.02 -3.18
CA ALA A 308 15.56 -37.45 -3.08
C ALA A 308 15.25 -38.00 -1.68
N LYS A 309 15.67 -37.30 -0.62
CA LYS A 309 15.35 -37.66 0.78
C LYS A 309 13.84 -37.66 1.04
N LEU A 310 13.13 -36.63 0.54
CA LEU A 310 11.66 -36.59 0.59
C LEU A 310 11.07 -37.79 -0.15
N ALA A 311 11.53 -38.09 -1.37
CA ALA A 311 11.05 -39.21 -2.17
C ALA A 311 11.26 -40.57 -1.48
N GLN A 312 12.33 -40.73 -0.71
CA GLN A 312 12.61 -41.93 0.09
C GLN A 312 11.74 -42.02 1.35
N SER A 313 11.39 -40.88 1.97
CA SER A 313 10.62 -40.85 3.22
C SER A 313 9.23 -41.49 3.07
N GLY A 314 8.89 -42.40 3.99
CA GLY A 314 7.59 -43.10 3.98
C GLY A 314 6.39 -42.14 4.09
N ARG A 315 6.54 -41.07 4.88
CA ARG A 315 5.50 -40.04 5.07
C ARG A 315 5.20 -39.27 3.77
N TYR A 316 6.21 -38.92 2.99
CA TYR A 316 6.01 -38.26 1.69
C TYR A 316 5.47 -39.22 0.63
N LYS A 317 5.88 -40.49 0.64
CA LYS A 317 5.27 -41.54 -0.21
C LYS A 317 3.77 -41.70 0.11
N ALA A 318 3.40 -41.73 1.39
CA ALA A 318 2.00 -41.79 1.83
C ALA A 318 1.21 -40.53 1.42
N TYR A 319 1.78 -39.33 1.63
CA TYR A 319 1.19 -38.08 1.18
C TYR A 319 0.99 -38.01 -0.34
N ARG A 320 1.96 -38.48 -1.14
CA ARG A 320 1.81 -38.58 -2.60
C ARG A 320 0.68 -39.54 -3.01
N ARG A 321 0.56 -40.69 -2.35
CA ARG A 321 -0.53 -41.65 -2.61
C ARG A 321 -1.89 -41.02 -2.26
N TYR A 322 -1.98 -40.30 -1.14
CA TYR A 322 -3.16 -39.54 -0.76
C TYR A 322 -3.51 -38.46 -1.80
N MET A 323 -2.55 -37.66 -2.24
CA MET A 323 -2.79 -36.63 -3.28
C MET A 323 -3.27 -37.24 -4.60
N LYS A 324 -2.78 -38.43 -4.98
CA LYS A 324 -3.23 -39.17 -6.17
C LYS A 324 -4.64 -39.77 -6.01
N ALA A 325 -5.02 -40.16 -4.80
CA ALA A 325 -6.32 -40.78 -4.51
C ALA A 325 -7.43 -39.78 -4.14
N ASN A 326 -7.14 -38.83 -3.25
CA ASN A 326 -8.13 -38.00 -2.54
C ASN A 326 -7.69 -36.53 -2.42
N GLY A 327 -6.71 -36.07 -3.21
CA GLY A 327 -6.26 -34.68 -3.18
C GLY A 327 -7.35 -33.69 -3.64
N PRO A 328 -7.40 -32.47 -3.07
CA PRO A 328 -8.34 -31.44 -3.51
C PRO A 328 -8.04 -31.07 -4.97
N GLY A 329 -8.97 -31.36 -5.88
CA GLY A 329 -8.81 -31.08 -7.31
C GLY A 329 -9.09 -32.22 -8.29
N ARG A 330 -9.61 -33.38 -7.85
CA ARG A 330 -10.19 -34.34 -8.81
C ARG A 330 -11.49 -33.77 -9.37
N ILE A 331 -11.46 -33.37 -10.64
CA ILE A 331 -12.65 -33.22 -11.47
C ILE A 331 -13.04 -34.64 -11.88
N TYR A 332 -14.13 -35.16 -11.33
CA TYR A 332 -14.75 -36.38 -11.87
C TYR A 332 -15.51 -35.96 -13.13
N PHE A 333 -15.25 -36.59 -14.26
CA PHE A 333 -16.22 -36.58 -15.35
C PHE A 333 -17.34 -37.54 -14.92
N ASP A 334 -18.55 -37.01 -14.84
CA ASP A 334 -19.74 -37.80 -14.55
C ASP A 334 -20.07 -38.56 -15.85
N ASP A 335 -19.73 -39.85 -15.89
CA ASP A 335 -20.08 -40.75 -16.99
C ASP A 335 -21.49 -41.32 -16.76
N SER A 336 -22.49 -40.46 -16.60
CA SER A 336 -23.92 -40.83 -16.53
C SER A 336 -24.71 -40.49 -17.77
#